data_AF-A0A5C6LV55-F1
#
_entry.id   AF-A0A5C6LV55-F1
#
_cell.length_a   1.000
_cell.length_b   1.000
_cell.length_c   1.000
_cell.angle_alpha   90.00
_cell.angle_beta   90.00
_cell.angle_gamma   90.00
#
_symmetry.space_group_name_H-M   'P 1'
#
loop_
_entity.id
_entity.type
_entity.pdbx_description
1 polymer ?
#
loop_
_entity_poly.entity_id
_entity_poly.type
_entity_poly.pdbx_seq_one_letter_code
_entity_poly.pdbx_strand_id
1 'polypeptide(L)'
;MRVSSKKWIVIGLFLVVVGIAIQFIRPGISNPPVTGEIKVPDDVAQILRASCYDCHSNQTQLKWFDQIAPASWLVAQHIRDGRKILNFSNWDSLAAGDQKGNLFLSVNQAMFGEMPLASYTTFHPEAKLTPAALNTLKTYVNSLAPVKVSDTSRFSVAGKQFAQWTAGTLPTVQQVSPVLNGIAYIQGYRNWQIVNISDRYDNGTMRVILGNDIAMKAIHEHKTNPWPDGTIFAKVAWEQLTDSSKIATSGELKQVEFMIRDEQKFASSAGWGWARWKGNDLKPYGKTLTFSQECVNCHHPMKNNDYVFTEPLTDDDRPEKITGQPQGQLITATIDKNKHTHSVLYGNSIAVQHARSGAAGPYPAGAVLTLATWSQQDDAHWFGAKVPEHLQSVEVVKIDADAAYEQYQSPGWKKTDATLRPDRIGYITQLKAAVIFN
;
A
#
# COMPACT_ATOMS: atom_id res chain seq x y z
N MET A 1 23.48 -57.62 -7.71
CA MET A 1 24.50 -57.51 -6.63
C MET A 1 23.80 -57.40 -5.29
N ARG A 2 23.83 -58.44 -4.44
CA ARG A 2 23.32 -58.37 -3.05
C ARG A 2 24.31 -57.58 -2.21
N VAL A 3 23.95 -56.38 -1.78
CA VAL A 3 24.74 -55.62 -0.81
C VAL A 3 24.72 -56.39 0.52
N SER A 4 25.89 -56.76 1.04
CA SER A 4 26.06 -57.48 2.31
C SER A 4 25.44 -56.71 3.48
N SER A 5 24.70 -57.40 4.35
CA SER A 5 24.07 -56.83 5.57
C SER A 5 25.06 -56.11 6.48
N LYS A 6 26.34 -56.51 6.47
CA LYS A 6 27.42 -55.82 7.20
C LYS A 6 27.67 -54.39 6.71
N LYS A 7 27.49 -54.12 5.40
CA LYS A 7 27.67 -52.77 4.83
C LYS A 7 26.57 -51.82 5.32
N TRP A 8 25.33 -52.29 5.45
CA TRP A 8 24.22 -51.50 5.99
C TRP A 8 24.40 -51.18 7.48
N ILE A 9 24.94 -52.12 8.27
CA ILE A 9 25.27 -51.88 9.68
C ILE A 9 26.34 -50.79 9.83
N VAL A 10 27.41 -50.85 9.02
CA VAL A 10 28.49 -49.83 9.05
C VAL A 10 27.97 -48.46 8.61
N ILE A 11 27.14 -48.39 7.57
CA ILE A 11 26.51 -47.14 7.13
C ILE A 11 25.59 -46.58 8.23
N GLY A 12 24.77 -47.42 8.85
CA GLY A 12 23.89 -47.01 9.95
C GLY A 12 24.69 -46.47 11.14
N LEU A 13 25.74 -47.16 11.56
CA LEU A 13 26.59 -46.73 12.67
C LEU A 13 27.30 -45.41 12.36
N PHE A 14 27.80 -45.24 11.13
CA PHE A 14 28.38 -43.98 10.66
C PHE A 14 27.37 -42.83 10.72
N LEU A 15 26.13 -43.04 10.24
CA LEU A 15 25.07 -42.03 10.29
C LEU A 15 24.69 -41.66 11.73
N VAL A 16 24.68 -42.62 12.66
CA VAL A 16 24.45 -42.34 14.09
C VAL A 16 25.59 -41.50 14.67
N VAL A 17 26.85 -41.84 14.41
CA VAL A 17 28.01 -41.08 14.89
C VAL A 17 28.01 -39.65 14.33
N VAL A 18 27.75 -39.49 13.03
CA VAL A 18 27.61 -38.17 12.39
C VAL A 18 26.41 -37.43 13.00
N GLY A 19 25.28 -38.12 13.19
CA GLY A 19 24.08 -37.57 13.80
C GLY A 19 24.26 -37.11 15.24
N ILE A 20 25.15 -37.74 16.01
CA ILE A 20 25.57 -37.30 17.35
C ILE A 20 26.55 -36.12 17.25
N ALA A 21 27.54 -36.21 16.37
CA ALA A 21 28.56 -35.17 16.17
C ALA A 21 27.93 -33.82 15.75
N ILE A 22 26.95 -33.84 14.86
CA ILE A 22 26.27 -32.63 14.40
C ILE A 22 25.44 -31.96 15.51
N GLN A 23 25.01 -32.69 16.55
CA GLN A 23 24.31 -32.10 17.69
C GLN A 23 25.19 -31.16 18.52
N PHE A 24 26.52 -31.21 18.40
CA PHE A 24 27.42 -30.32 19.12
C PHE A 24 27.50 -28.92 18.50
N ILE A 25 27.07 -28.78 17.24
CA ILE A 25 26.91 -27.47 16.59
C ILE A 25 25.51 -26.98 16.97
N ARG A 26 25.40 -26.11 17.97
CA ARG A 26 24.11 -25.54 18.40
C ARG A 26 24.15 -24.02 18.35
N PRO A 27 23.49 -23.38 17.38
CA PRO A 27 23.31 -21.94 17.39
C PRO A 27 22.55 -21.52 18.66
N GLY A 28 23.07 -20.52 19.38
CA GLY A 28 22.45 -20.03 20.59
C GLY A 28 21.09 -19.36 20.32
N ILE A 29 20.10 -19.66 21.16
CA ILE A 29 18.81 -18.97 21.21
C ILE A 29 18.78 -18.23 22.55
N SER A 30 18.87 -16.90 22.49
CA SER A 30 18.88 -16.05 23.68
C SER A 30 17.46 -15.55 23.98
N ASN A 31 17.00 -15.63 25.23
CA ASN A 31 15.71 -15.10 25.67
C ASN A 31 15.95 -13.96 26.69
N PRO A 32 16.31 -12.74 26.22
CA PRO A 32 16.51 -11.62 27.13
C PRO A 32 15.21 -11.23 27.83
N PRO A 33 15.25 -10.51 28.96
CA PRO A 33 14.05 -10.08 29.67
C PRO A 33 13.07 -9.32 28.78
N VAL A 34 11.78 -9.44 29.08
CA VAL A 34 10.73 -8.64 28.45
C VAL A 34 10.85 -7.21 28.99
N THR A 35 10.99 -6.23 28.10
CA THR A 35 11.14 -4.81 28.46
C THR A 35 9.89 -3.98 28.17
N GLY A 36 8.91 -4.56 27.47
CA GLY A 36 7.60 -3.97 27.24
C GLY A 36 6.72 -4.96 26.46
N GLU A 37 5.71 -5.51 27.11
CA GLU A 37 4.78 -6.45 26.47
C GLU A 37 3.60 -5.71 25.85
N ILE A 38 3.14 -6.21 24.70
CA ILE A 38 1.94 -5.69 24.05
C ILE A 38 0.71 -5.88 24.95
N LYS A 39 -0.06 -4.82 25.13
CA LYS A 39 -1.33 -4.85 25.87
C LYS A 39 -2.49 -5.04 24.89
N VAL A 40 -3.05 -6.24 24.86
CA VAL A 40 -4.18 -6.63 24.01
C VAL A 40 -5.22 -7.39 24.84
N PRO A 41 -6.48 -7.48 24.38
CA PRO A 41 -7.49 -8.37 24.98
C PRO A 41 -7.01 -9.84 25.07
N ASP A 42 -7.54 -10.60 26.03
CA ASP A 42 -7.05 -11.95 26.35
C ASP A 42 -7.14 -12.93 25.18
N ASP A 43 -8.20 -12.83 24.37
CA ASP A 43 -8.40 -13.65 23.16
C ASP A 43 -7.32 -13.36 22.10
N VAL A 44 -6.99 -12.09 21.88
CA VAL A 44 -5.89 -11.66 21.01
C VAL A 44 -4.54 -12.12 21.58
N ALA A 45 -4.33 -11.97 22.89
CA ALA A 45 -3.09 -12.39 23.54
C ALA A 45 -2.86 -13.90 23.40
N GLN A 46 -3.92 -14.70 23.54
CA GLN A 46 -3.85 -16.14 23.36
C GLN A 46 -3.43 -16.52 21.93
N ILE A 47 -3.99 -15.84 20.92
CA ILE A 47 -3.63 -16.06 19.52
C ILE A 47 -2.16 -15.67 19.27
N LEU A 48 -1.71 -14.51 19.74
CA LEU A 48 -0.32 -14.07 19.57
C LEU A 48 0.68 -15.04 20.23
N ARG A 49 0.36 -15.54 21.43
CA ARG A 49 1.20 -16.53 22.13
C ARG A 49 1.29 -17.83 21.34
N ALA A 50 0.16 -18.34 20.84
CA ALA A 50 0.13 -19.61 20.12
C ALA A 50 0.76 -19.53 18.72
N SER A 51 0.57 -18.44 18.00
CA SER A 51 0.92 -18.34 16.57
C SER A 51 2.18 -17.51 16.28
N CYS A 52 2.58 -16.61 17.18
CA CYS A 52 3.62 -15.61 16.89
C CYS A 52 4.81 -15.64 17.86
N TYR A 53 4.58 -15.87 19.16
CA TYR A 53 5.60 -15.63 20.19
C TYR A 53 6.84 -16.50 20.05
N ASP A 54 6.74 -17.72 19.53
CA ASP A 54 7.91 -18.59 19.39
C ASP A 54 8.99 -17.97 18.49
N CYS A 55 8.60 -17.25 17.43
CA CYS A 55 9.54 -16.57 16.53
C CYS A 55 9.68 -15.07 16.79
N HIS A 56 8.66 -14.41 17.33
CA HIS A 56 8.58 -12.95 17.47
C HIS A 56 8.55 -12.47 18.93
N SER A 57 8.98 -13.27 19.91
CA SER A 57 9.04 -12.87 21.32
C SER A 57 10.29 -13.44 21.98
N ASN A 58 10.77 -12.81 23.05
CA ASN A 58 11.78 -13.38 23.94
C ASN A 58 11.22 -14.51 24.82
N GLN A 59 9.91 -14.77 24.76
CA GLN A 59 9.21 -15.82 25.51
C GLN A 59 9.05 -17.11 24.68
N THR A 60 10.01 -17.43 23.81
CA THR A 60 9.98 -18.62 22.95
C THR A 60 9.89 -19.91 23.76
N GLN A 61 8.95 -20.80 23.41
CA GLN A 61 8.79 -22.12 24.01
C GLN A 61 9.16 -23.22 23.03
N LEU A 62 10.43 -23.64 23.04
CA LEU A 62 10.91 -24.71 22.16
C LEU A 62 10.44 -26.07 22.66
N LYS A 63 9.88 -26.89 21.77
CA LYS A 63 9.65 -28.31 22.03
C LYS A 63 10.99 -29.06 22.00
N TRP A 64 11.03 -30.26 22.56
CA TRP A 64 12.25 -31.05 22.65
C TRP A 64 12.86 -31.36 21.27
N PHE A 65 12.02 -31.58 20.25
CA PHE A 65 12.47 -31.89 18.90
C PHE A 65 12.98 -30.66 18.13
N ASP A 66 12.56 -29.44 18.50
CA ASP A 66 13.11 -28.20 17.94
C ASP A 66 14.59 -28.01 18.31
N GLN A 67 15.05 -28.72 19.34
CA GLN A 67 16.42 -28.60 19.86
C GLN A 67 17.37 -29.64 19.24
N ILE A 68 16.88 -30.48 18.33
CA ILE A 68 17.67 -31.52 17.68
C ILE A 68 18.15 -31.02 16.31
N ALA A 69 19.46 -31.14 16.03
CA ALA A 69 20.02 -30.78 14.74
C ALA A 69 19.59 -31.80 13.66
N PRO A 70 19.34 -31.35 12.42
CA PRO A 70 19.56 -29.98 11.91
C PRO A 70 18.40 -29.01 12.15
N ALA A 71 17.25 -29.46 12.68
CA ALA A 71 16.07 -28.61 12.87
C ALA A 71 16.36 -27.40 13.78
N SER A 72 17.15 -27.59 14.83
CA SER A 72 17.55 -26.51 15.75
C SER A 72 18.28 -25.35 15.08
N TRP A 73 18.95 -25.59 13.95
CA TRP A 73 19.62 -24.54 13.21
C TRP A 73 18.64 -23.64 12.48
N LEU A 74 17.63 -24.25 11.85
CA LEU A 74 16.53 -23.55 11.17
C LEU A 74 15.68 -22.77 12.19
N VAL A 75 15.34 -23.40 13.31
CA VAL A 75 14.59 -22.76 14.40
C VAL A 75 15.35 -21.53 14.92
N ALA A 76 16.64 -21.68 15.23
CA ALA A 76 17.44 -20.55 15.71
C ALA A 76 17.55 -19.43 14.66
N GLN A 77 17.62 -19.77 13.37
CA GLN A 77 17.60 -18.78 12.30
C GLN A 77 16.26 -18.04 12.23
N HIS A 78 15.13 -18.76 12.18
CA HIS A 78 13.80 -18.16 12.12
C HIS A 78 13.52 -17.26 13.33
N ILE A 79 13.94 -17.66 14.53
CA ILE A 79 13.79 -16.83 15.73
C ILE A 79 14.65 -15.55 15.62
N ARG A 80 15.90 -15.68 15.20
CA ARG A 80 16.77 -14.49 15.02
C ARG A 80 16.23 -13.54 13.98
N ASP A 81 15.77 -14.06 12.84
CA ASP A 81 15.29 -13.23 11.73
C ASP A 81 13.89 -12.65 12.04
N GLY A 82 13.01 -13.43 12.66
CA GLY A 82 11.69 -12.97 13.13
C GLY A 82 11.81 -11.81 14.11
N ARG A 83 12.64 -11.95 15.15
CA ARG A 83 12.86 -10.90 16.17
C ARG A 83 13.55 -9.64 15.63
N LYS A 84 14.32 -9.72 14.54
CA LYS A 84 14.88 -8.52 13.88
C LYS A 84 13.81 -7.66 13.23
N ILE A 85 12.76 -8.29 12.71
CA ILE A 85 11.66 -7.60 12.02
C ILE A 85 10.63 -7.11 13.04
N LEU A 86 10.23 -7.97 13.98
CA LEU A 86 9.24 -7.65 14.99
C LEU A 86 9.48 -8.48 16.25
N ASN A 87 9.47 -7.83 17.42
CA ASN A 87 9.56 -8.51 18.71
C ASN A 87 8.50 -7.97 19.69
N PHE A 88 7.58 -8.83 20.12
CA PHE A 88 6.51 -8.51 21.07
C PHE A 88 7.00 -8.30 22.50
N SER A 89 8.25 -8.67 22.82
CA SER A 89 8.84 -8.48 24.15
C SER A 89 9.45 -7.10 24.40
N ASN A 90 9.59 -6.27 23.37
CA ASN A 90 10.06 -4.90 23.47
C ASN A 90 9.10 -3.92 22.77
N TRP A 91 7.79 -4.22 22.83
CA TRP A 91 6.72 -3.49 22.16
C TRP A 91 6.75 -1.98 22.44
N ASP A 92 7.01 -1.60 23.69
CA ASP A 92 7.05 -0.19 24.13
C ASP A 92 8.24 0.60 23.55
N SER A 93 9.21 -0.07 22.93
CA SER A 93 10.31 0.61 22.21
C SER A 93 9.89 1.15 20.84
N LEU A 94 8.76 0.69 20.31
CA LEU A 94 8.21 1.13 19.03
C LEU A 94 7.39 2.40 19.21
N ALA A 95 7.46 3.32 18.24
CA ALA A 95 6.54 4.45 18.21
C ALA A 95 5.09 3.95 18.01
N ALA A 96 4.09 4.67 18.53
CA ALA A 96 2.68 4.25 18.45
C ALA A 96 2.19 4.01 17.00
N GLY A 97 2.71 4.77 16.03
CA GLY A 97 2.45 4.55 14.60
C GLY A 97 3.00 3.21 14.10
N ASP A 98 4.22 2.85 14.52
CA ASP A 98 4.89 1.60 14.13
C ASP A 98 4.24 0.39 14.82
N GLN A 99 3.83 0.53 16.09
CA GLN A 99 3.05 -0.48 16.80
C GLN A 99 1.78 -0.84 16.01
N LYS A 100 0.99 0.17 15.63
CA LYS A 100 -0.22 -0.04 14.84
C LYS A 100 0.11 -0.61 13.46
N GLY A 101 1.09 -0.05 12.76
CA GLY A 101 1.52 -0.50 11.43
C GLY A 101 1.94 -1.97 11.41
N ASN A 102 2.71 -2.41 12.42
CA ASN A 102 3.15 -3.79 12.56
C ASN A 102 1.99 -4.75 12.82
N LEU A 103 0.95 -4.34 13.55
CA LEU A 103 -0.25 -5.16 13.74
C LEU A 103 -1.04 -5.33 12.43
N PHE A 104 -1.26 -4.25 11.68
CA PHE A 104 -1.88 -4.34 10.35
C PHE A 104 -1.07 -5.20 9.39
N LEU A 105 0.27 -5.05 9.39
CA LEU A 105 1.14 -5.88 8.58
C LEU A 105 1.08 -7.35 9.00
N SER A 106 1.05 -7.65 10.29
CA SER A 106 0.93 -9.02 10.81
C SER A 106 -0.36 -9.69 10.35
N VAL A 107 -1.50 -8.97 10.39
CA VAL A 107 -2.77 -9.48 9.86
C VAL A 107 -2.71 -9.70 8.35
N ASN A 108 -2.06 -8.81 7.59
CA ASN A 108 -1.86 -9.00 6.15
C ASN A 108 -1.00 -10.25 5.86
N GLN A 109 0.13 -10.43 6.55
CA GLN A 109 0.97 -11.63 6.40
C GLN A 109 0.20 -12.92 6.72
N ALA A 110 -0.67 -12.88 7.73
CA ALA A 110 -1.56 -13.99 8.05
C ALA A 110 -2.62 -14.24 6.97
N MET A 111 -3.22 -13.18 6.41
CA MET A 111 -4.17 -13.29 5.30
C MET A 111 -3.55 -13.87 4.04
N PHE A 112 -2.29 -13.53 3.77
CA PHE A 112 -1.55 -14.05 2.63
C PHE A 112 -1.08 -15.50 2.82
N GLY A 113 -1.20 -16.05 4.04
CA GLY A 113 -0.68 -17.38 4.37
C GLY A 113 0.84 -17.44 4.48
N GLU A 114 1.52 -16.30 4.50
CA GLU A 114 2.97 -16.21 4.70
C GLU A 114 3.34 -16.46 6.16
N MET A 115 2.44 -16.11 7.09
CA MET A 115 2.62 -16.29 8.52
C MET A 115 1.43 -16.98 9.20
N PRO A 116 1.66 -17.92 10.11
CA PRO A 116 2.95 -18.53 10.43
C PRO A 116 3.48 -19.39 9.26
N LEU A 117 4.79 -19.57 9.18
CA LEU A 117 5.43 -20.33 8.10
C LEU A 117 4.80 -21.73 7.96
N ALA A 118 4.44 -22.15 6.75
CA ALA A 118 3.84 -23.46 6.49
C ALA A 118 4.71 -24.62 7.01
N SER A 119 6.03 -24.51 6.87
CA SER A 119 6.99 -25.48 7.41
C SER A 119 6.95 -25.57 8.94
N TYR A 120 6.68 -24.46 9.64
CA TYR A 120 6.53 -24.44 11.09
C TYR A 120 5.24 -25.14 11.51
N THR A 121 4.10 -24.74 10.93
CA THR A 121 2.78 -25.29 11.29
C THR A 121 2.62 -26.79 10.98
N THR A 122 3.47 -27.36 10.13
CA THR A 122 3.50 -28.80 9.85
C THR A 122 3.93 -29.61 11.09
N PHE A 123 4.85 -29.08 11.90
CA PHE A 123 5.35 -29.70 13.13
C PHE A 123 4.74 -29.06 14.40
N HIS A 124 4.11 -27.91 14.24
CA HIS A 124 3.44 -27.13 15.29
C HIS A 124 2.01 -26.76 14.87
N PRO A 125 1.11 -27.75 14.71
CA PRO A 125 -0.25 -27.52 14.21
C PRO A 125 -1.07 -26.58 15.09
N GLU A 126 -0.77 -26.49 16.39
CA GLU A 126 -1.40 -25.57 17.32
C GLU A 126 -1.10 -24.09 17.03
N ALA A 127 -0.02 -23.80 16.31
CA ALA A 127 0.31 -22.45 15.87
C ALA A 127 -0.49 -22.01 14.64
N LYS A 128 -1.23 -22.92 13.99
CA LYS A 128 -1.99 -22.60 12.78
C LYS A 128 -3.14 -21.66 13.10
N LEU A 129 -3.18 -20.51 12.43
CA LEU A 129 -4.29 -19.56 12.54
C LEU A 129 -5.55 -20.12 11.88
N THR A 130 -6.63 -20.22 12.66
CA THR A 130 -7.96 -20.54 12.14
C THR A 130 -8.63 -19.29 11.54
N PRO A 131 -9.63 -19.44 10.65
CA PRO A 131 -10.38 -18.29 10.15
C PRO A 131 -11.03 -17.46 11.26
N ALA A 132 -11.50 -18.10 12.34
CA ALA A 132 -12.05 -17.43 13.51
C ALA A 132 -10.99 -16.61 14.25
N ALA A 133 -9.80 -17.18 14.49
CA ALA A 133 -8.69 -16.46 15.12
C ALA A 133 -8.23 -15.27 14.26
N LEU A 134 -8.12 -15.46 12.94
CA LEU A 134 -7.80 -14.37 12.02
C LEU A 134 -8.86 -13.26 12.07
N ASN A 135 -10.14 -13.61 12.16
CA ASN A 135 -11.21 -12.63 12.30
C ASN A 135 -11.16 -11.87 13.63
N THR A 136 -10.82 -12.54 14.74
CA THR A 136 -10.55 -11.88 16.03
C THR A 136 -9.41 -10.85 15.90
N LEU A 137 -8.29 -11.23 15.27
CA LEU A 137 -7.18 -10.30 15.02
C LEU A 137 -7.62 -9.12 14.14
N LYS A 138 -8.32 -9.37 13.03
CA LYS A 138 -8.86 -8.32 12.16
C LYS A 138 -9.75 -7.35 12.94
N THR A 139 -10.67 -7.87 13.74
CA THR A 139 -11.61 -7.07 14.54
C THR A 139 -10.86 -6.16 15.51
N TYR A 140 -9.92 -6.71 16.27
CA TYR A 140 -9.09 -5.94 17.20
C TYR A 140 -8.26 -4.89 16.48
N VAL A 141 -7.51 -5.27 15.44
CA VAL A 141 -6.62 -4.35 14.72
C VAL A 141 -7.40 -3.24 14.01
N ASN A 142 -8.58 -3.54 13.47
CA ASN A 142 -9.45 -2.52 12.88
C ASN A 142 -9.92 -1.48 13.91
N SER A 143 -10.17 -1.90 15.16
CA SER A 143 -10.56 -0.98 16.24
C SER A 143 -9.50 0.07 16.58
N LEU A 144 -8.23 -0.18 16.20
CA LEU A 144 -7.10 0.75 16.38
C LEU A 144 -7.06 1.86 15.32
N ALA A 145 -7.93 1.83 14.32
CA ALA A 145 -7.99 2.80 13.23
C ALA A 145 -9.34 3.56 13.17
N PRO A 146 -9.78 4.21 14.26
CA PRO A 146 -10.99 5.01 14.22
C PRO A 146 -10.82 6.19 13.27
N VAL A 147 -11.93 6.65 12.68
CA VAL A 147 -11.96 7.89 11.91
C VAL A 147 -11.61 9.06 12.83
N LYS A 148 -10.52 9.77 12.52
CA LYS A 148 -10.06 10.93 13.29
C LYS A 148 -10.25 12.21 12.48
N VAL A 149 -10.99 13.16 13.04
CA VAL A 149 -11.05 14.53 12.53
C VAL A 149 -9.66 15.16 12.68
N SER A 150 -9.21 15.87 11.64
CA SER A 150 -7.90 16.51 11.61
C SER A 150 -7.96 17.83 12.38
N ASP A 151 -6.94 18.11 13.19
CA ASP A 151 -6.82 19.41 13.85
C ASP A 151 -6.40 20.51 12.87
N THR A 152 -6.55 21.77 13.29
CA THR A 152 -6.21 22.95 12.49
C THR A 152 -4.74 23.00 12.08
N SER A 153 -3.83 22.40 12.87
CA SER A 153 -2.40 22.40 12.56
C SER A 153 -2.10 21.58 11.30
N ARG A 154 -2.79 20.45 11.10
CA ARG A 154 -2.64 19.60 9.91
C ARG A 154 -3.11 20.32 8.64
N PHE A 155 -4.22 21.06 8.71
CA PHE A 155 -4.67 21.92 7.61
C PHE A 155 -3.68 23.04 7.30
N SER A 156 -3.09 23.67 8.34
CA SER A 156 -2.08 24.72 8.17
C SER A 156 -0.81 24.18 7.49
N VAL A 157 -0.33 23.00 7.90
CA VAL A 157 0.84 22.35 7.28
C VAL A 157 0.59 22.05 5.80
N ALA A 158 -0.54 21.44 5.45
CA ALA A 158 -0.87 21.15 4.07
C ALA A 158 -1.07 22.44 3.23
N GLY A 159 -1.71 23.46 3.81
CA GLY A 159 -1.86 24.76 3.16
C GLY A 159 -0.51 25.44 2.87
N LYS A 160 0.43 25.34 3.81
CA LYS A 160 1.81 25.82 3.62
C LYS A 160 2.53 25.04 2.52
N GLN A 161 2.44 23.72 2.51
CA GLN A 161 3.03 22.89 1.45
C GLN A 161 2.48 23.28 0.07
N PHE A 162 1.15 23.42 -0.05
CA PHE A 162 0.52 23.82 -1.29
C PHE A 162 1.00 25.19 -1.76
N ALA A 163 1.04 26.20 -0.87
CA ALA A 163 1.53 27.53 -1.21
C ALA A 163 3.01 27.53 -1.65
N GLN A 164 3.85 26.74 -0.99
CA GLN A 164 5.26 26.60 -1.38
C GLN A 164 5.43 25.90 -2.73
N TRP A 165 4.58 24.89 -3.01
CA TRP A 165 4.56 24.15 -4.26
C TRP A 165 4.17 25.05 -5.43
N THR A 166 3.07 25.80 -5.31
CA THR A 166 2.59 26.69 -6.37
C THR A 166 3.50 27.88 -6.61
N ALA A 167 4.22 28.34 -5.56
CA ALA A 167 5.26 29.36 -5.69
C ALA A 167 6.58 28.85 -6.27
N GLY A 168 6.73 27.54 -6.53
CA GLY A 168 7.97 26.95 -7.04
C GLY A 168 9.13 26.98 -6.04
N THR A 169 8.84 27.08 -4.73
CA THR A 169 9.84 27.20 -3.66
C THR A 169 10.19 25.88 -2.99
N LEU A 170 9.44 24.81 -3.27
CA LEU A 170 9.83 23.46 -2.87
C LEU A 170 11.03 22.98 -3.71
N PRO A 171 11.88 22.10 -3.18
CA PRO A 171 13.02 21.56 -3.91
C PRO A 171 12.60 21.10 -5.29
N THR A 172 13.14 21.74 -6.33
CA THR A 172 12.76 21.44 -7.71
C THR A 172 13.32 20.08 -8.11
N VAL A 173 12.58 19.39 -8.96
CA VAL A 173 12.91 18.00 -9.37
C VAL A 173 14.23 17.89 -10.12
N GLN A 174 14.81 19.02 -10.56
CA GLN A 174 16.18 19.10 -11.08
C GLN A 174 17.27 18.74 -10.04
N GLN A 175 16.93 18.70 -8.75
CA GLN A 175 17.86 18.35 -7.67
C GLN A 175 17.48 17.03 -6.95
N VAL A 176 16.50 16.29 -7.46
CA VAL A 176 16.06 15.03 -6.82
C VAL A 176 17.07 13.94 -7.15
N SER A 177 17.77 13.50 -6.12
CA SER A 177 18.74 12.41 -6.26
C SER A 177 18.05 11.09 -6.62
N PRO A 178 18.64 10.27 -7.51
CA PRO A 178 18.18 8.90 -7.72
C PRO A 178 18.17 8.09 -6.43
N VAL A 179 17.34 7.06 -6.38
CA VAL A 179 17.50 6.01 -5.35
C VAL A 179 18.78 5.22 -5.60
N LEU A 180 19.29 4.56 -4.56
CA LEU A 180 20.62 3.92 -4.60
C LEU A 180 20.74 2.80 -5.64
N ASN A 181 19.64 2.20 -6.09
CA ASN A 181 19.63 1.21 -7.17
C ASN A 181 19.65 1.84 -8.59
N GLY A 182 19.87 3.15 -8.69
CA GLY A 182 20.07 3.86 -9.95
C GLY A 182 18.79 4.33 -10.65
N ILE A 183 17.61 4.07 -10.09
CA ILE A 183 16.35 4.58 -10.66
C ILE A 183 16.22 6.08 -10.33
N ALA A 184 16.17 6.89 -11.38
CA ALA A 184 15.91 8.33 -11.26
C ALA A 184 14.44 8.62 -10.97
N TYR A 185 14.16 9.79 -10.41
CA TYR A 185 12.80 10.26 -10.26
C TYR A 185 12.18 10.50 -11.65
N ILE A 186 11.06 9.84 -11.94
CA ILE A 186 10.42 9.93 -13.25
C ILE A 186 9.58 11.19 -13.29
N GLN A 187 9.94 12.11 -14.20
CA GLN A 187 9.16 13.33 -14.40
C GLN A 187 7.92 13.08 -15.26
N GLY A 188 6.90 13.93 -15.10
CA GLY A 188 5.71 13.92 -15.95
C GLY A 188 4.65 12.85 -15.63
N TYR A 189 4.92 11.98 -14.65
CA TYR A 189 3.95 10.97 -14.20
C TYR A 189 2.63 11.57 -13.70
N ARG A 190 2.64 12.84 -13.26
CA ARG A 190 1.42 13.58 -12.86
C ARG A 190 0.42 13.82 -13.99
N ASN A 191 0.81 13.51 -15.24
CA ASN A 191 -0.02 13.58 -16.44
C ASN A 191 -0.50 12.20 -16.89
N TRP A 192 -0.09 11.14 -16.19
CA TRP A 192 -0.52 9.77 -16.47
C TRP A 192 -1.94 9.52 -15.98
N GLN A 193 -2.48 8.39 -16.42
CA GLN A 193 -3.86 8.01 -16.20
C GLN A 193 -4.03 7.28 -14.88
N ILE A 194 -5.22 7.38 -14.26
CA ILE A 194 -5.50 6.65 -13.02
C ILE A 194 -5.74 5.18 -13.33
N VAL A 195 -4.96 4.35 -12.65
CA VAL A 195 -5.11 2.89 -12.60
C VAL A 195 -6.10 2.54 -11.50
N ASN A 196 -5.90 3.05 -10.28
CA ASN A 196 -6.82 2.89 -9.15
C ASN A 196 -6.52 3.93 -8.03
N ILE A 197 -7.39 4.00 -7.02
CA ILE A 197 -7.30 4.84 -5.83
C ILE A 197 -7.44 3.94 -4.58
N SER A 198 -6.88 4.34 -3.44
CA SER A 198 -7.01 3.59 -2.19
C SER A 198 -7.14 4.51 -0.98
N ASP A 199 -8.12 4.22 -0.10
CA ASP A 199 -8.26 4.78 1.26
C ASP A 199 -7.53 3.84 2.21
N ARG A 200 -6.37 4.28 2.68
CA ARG A 200 -5.54 3.54 3.64
C ARG A 200 -5.86 4.01 5.04
N TYR A 201 -6.98 3.55 5.57
CA TYR A 201 -7.44 3.89 6.91
C TYR A 201 -6.50 3.32 8.00
N ASP A 202 -5.73 2.28 7.69
CA ASP A 202 -4.68 1.73 8.57
C ASP A 202 -3.61 2.76 8.96
N ASN A 203 -3.22 3.63 8.04
CA ASN A 203 -2.18 4.65 8.26
C ASN A 203 -2.66 6.10 7.99
N GLY A 204 -3.94 6.29 7.66
CA GLY A 204 -4.52 7.61 7.42
C GLY A 204 -4.01 8.29 6.15
N THR A 205 -3.70 7.52 5.10
CA THR A 205 -3.30 8.06 3.79
C THR A 205 -4.34 7.80 2.72
N MET A 206 -4.46 8.71 1.75
CA MET A 206 -5.16 8.44 0.50
C MET A 206 -4.14 8.31 -0.61
N ARG A 207 -4.35 7.36 -1.52
CA ARG A 207 -3.37 7.03 -2.56
C ARG A 207 -4.01 7.00 -3.91
N VAL A 208 -3.30 7.51 -4.91
CA VAL A 208 -3.66 7.34 -6.31
C VAL A 208 -2.52 6.61 -7.01
N ILE A 209 -2.87 5.57 -7.76
CA ILE A 209 -1.96 4.81 -8.61
C ILE A 209 -2.18 5.30 -10.03
N LEU A 210 -1.13 5.81 -10.65
CA LEU A 210 -1.10 6.28 -12.02
C LEU A 210 -0.31 5.31 -12.88
N GLY A 211 -0.70 5.14 -14.14
CA GLY A 211 -0.08 4.23 -15.09
C GLY A 211 0.26 4.94 -16.40
N ASN A 212 1.45 4.67 -16.93
CA ASN A 212 1.83 5.16 -18.26
C ASN A 212 0.99 4.52 -19.37
N ASP A 213 1.14 5.00 -20.61
CA ASP A 213 0.34 4.53 -21.75
C ASP A 213 0.45 3.00 -21.99
N ILE A 214 1.62 2.41 -21.69
CA ILE A 214 1.83 0.96 -21.78
C ILE A 214 0.95 0.23 -20.75
N ALA A 215 0.94 0.69 -19.49
CA ALA A 215 0.09 0.13 -18.45
C ALA A 215 -1.39 0.26 -18.83
N MET A 216 -1.80 1.42 -19.33
CA MET A 216 -3.19 1.68 -19.69
C MET A 216 -3.66 0.84 -20.87
N LYS A 217 -2.83 0.72 -21.91
CA LYS A 217 -3.09 -0.21 -23.01
C LYS A 217 -3.25 -1.65 -22.51
N ALA A 218 -2.39 -2.11 -21.61
CA ALA A 218 -2.49 -3.44 -21.02
C ALA A 218 -3.79 -3.65 -20.23
N ILE A 219 -4.26 -2.63 -19.51
CA ILE A 219 -5.54 -2.66 -18.78
C ILE A 219 -6.71 -2.82 -19.76
N HIS A 220 -6.79 -1.96 -20.79
CA HIS A 220 -7.88 -2.00 -21.78
C HIS A 220 -7.87 -3.28 -22.62
N GLU A 221 -6.70 -3.89 -22.85
CA GLU A 221 -6.58 -5.17 -23.56
C GLU A 221 -6.69 -6.41 -22.64
N HIS A 222 -6.90 -6.23 -21.33
CA HIS A 222 -6.90 -7.30 -20.32
C HIS A 222 -5.62 -8.16 -20.31
N LYS A 223 -4.45 -7.54 -20.54
CA LYS A 223 -3.12 -8.18 -20.59
C LYS A 223 -2.20 -7.67 -19.47
N THR A 224 -2.64 -7.85 -18.23
CA THR A 224 -1.99 -7.31 -17.04
C THR A 224 -1.23 -8.35 -16.21
N ASN A 225 -1.21 -9.62 -16.61
CA ASN A 225 -0.49 -10.67 -15.89
C ASN A 225 0.16 -11.69 -16.86
N PRO A 226 1.48 -11.59 -17.11
CA PRO A 226 2.37 -10.54 -16.63
C PRO A 226 2.09 -9.18 -17.28
N TRP A 227 2.53 -8.10 -16.65
CA TRP A 227 2.55 -6.78 -17.26
C TRP A 227 3.62 -6.73 -18.36
N PRO A 228 3.37 -6.03 -19.49
CA PRO A 228 4.38 -5.86 -20.52
C PRO A 228 5.56 -5.01 -20.03
N ASP A 229 6.77 -5.34 -20.49
CA ASP A 229 7.97 -4.52 -20.27
C ASP A 229 7.73 -3.06 -20.71
N GLY A 230 8.27 -2.12 -19.93
CA GLY A 230 8.00 -0.70 -20.07
C GLY A 230 6.76 -0.21 -19.32
N THR A 231 5.97 -1.10 -18.71
CA THR A 231 4.91 -0.72 -17.77
C THR A 231 5.51 0.06 -16.59
N ILE A 232 4.94 1.23 -16.27
CA ILE A 232 5.33 2.00 -15.10
C ILE A 232 4.10 2.40 -14.30
N PHE A 233 4.14 2.11 -13.01
CA PHE A 233 3.20 2.65 -12.03
C PHE A 233 3.86 3.74 -11.21
N ALA A 234 3.13 4.84 -11.00
CA ALA A 234 3.45 5.87 -10.04
C ALA A 234 2.37 5.88 -8.95
N LYS A 235 2.75 5.58 -7.71
CA LYS A 235 1.86 5.62 -6.56
C LYS A 235 2.15 6.86 -5.74
N VAL A 236 1.19 7.75 -5.64
CA VAL A 236 1.27 8.97 -4.86
C VAL A 236 0.43 8.81 -3.61
N ALA A 237 0.99 9.15 -2.45
CA ALA A 237 0.29 9.06 -1.19
C ALA A 237 0.25 10.42 -0.50
N TRP A 238 -0.95 10.85 -0.13
CA TRP A 238 -1.18 12.02 0.70
C TRP A 238 -1.72 11.62 2.05
N GLU A 239 -1.41 12.42 3.05
CA GLU A 239 -2.11 12.37 4.32
C GLU A 239 -3.59 12.71 4.13
N GLN A 240 -4.49 12.08 4.89
CA GLN A 240 -5.90 12.43 4.87
C GLN A 240 -6.18 13.61 5.82
N LEU A 241 -6.74 14.69 5.27
CA LEU A 241 -7.33 15.79 6.03
C LEU A 241 -8.83 15.60 6.13
N THR A 242 -9.25 15.02 7.25
CA THR A 242 -10.67 14.72 7.52
C THR A 242 -11.31 15.86 8.29
N ASP A 243 -12.39 16.44 7.77
CA ASP A 243 -13.15 17.50 8.43
C ASP A 243 -14.21 16.95 9.41
N SER A 244 -15.00 17.85 10.03
CA SER A 244 -16.07 17.49 10.96
C SER A 244 -17.24 16.75 10.30
N SER A 245 -17.42 16.90 8.99
CA SER A 245 -18.36 16.13 8.17
C SER A 245 -17.81 14.76 7.77
N LYS A 246 -16.59 14.43 8.21
CA LYS A 246 -15.86 13.19 7.90
C LYS A 246 -15.56 13.02 6.40
N ILE A 247 -15.44 14.13 5.68
CA ILE A 247 -14.90 14.15 4.34
C ILE A 247 -13.38 14.31 4.45
N ALA A 248 -12.64 13.34 3.93
CA ALA A 248 -11.20 13.44 3.80
C ALA A 248 -10.81 14.05 2.46
N THR A 249 -9.95 15.06 2.50
CA THR A 249 -9.30 15.67 1.33
C THR A 249 -7.79 15.40 1.36
N SER A 250 -7.11 15.62 0.24
CA SER A 250 -5.66 15.47 0.14
C SER A 250 -4.93 16.47 1.03
N GLY A 251 -4.13 15.96 1.96
CA GLY A 251 -3.22 16.73 2.80
C GLY A 251 -1.80 16.75 2.27
N GLU A 252 -0.84 16.79 3.20
CA GLU A 252 0.57 16.80 2.87
C GLU A 252 0.97 15.55 2.08
N LEU A 253 1.74 15.73 1.00
CA LEU A 253 2.39 14.61 0.31
C LEU A 253 3.28 13.82 1.27
N LYS A 254 3.04 12.51 1.38
CA LYS A 254 3.89 11.60 2.15
C LYS A 254 5.00 10.98 1.33
N GLN A 255 4.67 10.49 0.13
CA GLN A 255 5.63 9.81 -0.73
C GLN A 255 5.13 9.63 -2.15
N VAL A 256 6.09 9.41 -3.04
CA VAL A 256 5.89 8.95 -4.42
C VAL A 256 6.70 7.67 -4.61
N GLU A 257 6.10 6.66 -5.21
CA GLU A 257 6.71 5.35 -5.43
C GLU A 257 6.58 4.97 -6.90
N PHE A 258 7.62 4.38 -7.49
CA PHE A 258 7.59 3.84 -8.83
C PHE A 258 7.83 2.33 -8.83
N MET A 259 7.05 1.63 -9.65
CA MET A 259 7.30 0.26 -10.08
C MET A 259 7.50 0.27 -11.60
N ILE A 260 8.63 -0.25 -12.09
CA ILE A 260 9.01 -0.23 -13.51
C ILE A 260 9.23 -1.67 -13.99
N ARG A 261 8.44 -2.15 -14.95
CA ARG A 261 8.59 -3.50 -15.50
C ARG A 261 9.70 -3.50 -16.55
N ASP A 262 10.72 -4.32 -16.31
CA ASP A 262 11.76 -4.67 -17.29
C ASP A 262 12.40 -5.98 -16.83
N GLU A 263 12.08 -7.08 -17.53
CA GLU A 263 12.38 -8.43 -17.02
C GLU A 263 13.88 -8.67 -16.91
N GLN A 264 14.60 -8.21 -17.92
CA GLN A 264 16.04 -8.42 -18.04
C GLN A 264 16.80 -7.47 -17.12
N LYS A 265 16.45 -6.18 -17.13
CA LYS A 265 17.15 -5.17 -16.33
C LYS A 265 16.95 -5.38 -14.83
N PHE A 266 15.77 -5.85 -14.43
CA PHE A 266 15.41 -6.03 -13.02
C PHE A 266 15.23 -7.49 -12.63
N ALA A 267 15.92 -8.42 -13.30
CA ALA A 267 15.85 -9.86 -13.02
C ALA A 267 16.13 -10.20 -11.54
N SER A 268 17.05 -9.47 -10.89
CA SER A 268 17.37 -9.66 -9.46
C SER A 268 16.29 -9.17 -8.49
N SER A 269 15.30 -8.44 -8.97
CA SER A 269 14.19 -7.90 -8.18
C SER A 269 12.83 -8.26 -8.80
N ALA A 270 12.74 -9.51 -9.28
CA ALA A 270 11.54 -10.12 -9.84
C ALA A 270 11.01 -9.44 -11.11
N GLY A 271 11.89 -8.89 -11.96
CA GLY A 271 11.51 -8.21 -13.21
C GLY A 271 10.95 -6.80 -13.00
N TRP A 272 11.00 -6.28 -11.76
CA TRP A 272 10.51 -4.97 -11.38
C TRP A 272 11.59 -4.09 -10.78
N GLY A 273 11.69 -2.86 -11.25
CA GLY A 273 12.44 -1.77 -10.65
C GLY A 273 11.61 -1.09 -9.57
N TRP A 274 12.17 -0.96 -8.37
CA TRP A 274 11.48 -0.42 -7.19
C TRP A 274 12.14 0.88 -6.75
N ALA A 275 11.35 1.95 -6.62
CA ALA A 275 11.85 3.24 -6.18
C ALA A 275 10.82 4.01 -5.35
N ARG A 276 11.29 4.78 -4.37
CA ARG A 276 10.44 5.57 -3.46
C ARG A 276 11.17 6.84 -3.03
N TRP A 277 10.43 7.95 -3.00
CA TRP A 277 10.86 9.23 -2.45
C TRP A 277 9.85 9.70 -1.41
N LYS A 278 10.34 10.27 -0.31
CA LYS A 278 9.51 10.66 0.84
C LYS A 278 9.52 12.17 1.04
N GLY A 279 8.38 12.69 1.49
CA GLY A 279 8.23 14.08 1.94
C GLY A 279 8.38 15.13 0.83
N ASN A 280 8.47 16.38 1.27
CA ASN A 280 8.40 17.57 0.43
C ASN A 280 9.72 17.85 -0.30
N ASP A 281 10.81 17.30 0.22
CA ASP A 281 12.15 17.35 -0.36
C ASP A 281 12.42 16.20 -1.31
N LEU A 282 11.44 15.29 -1.50
CA LEU A 282 11.58 14.08 -2.31
C LEU A 282 12.89 13.39 -1.97
N LYS A 283 13.07 13.02 -0.69
CA LYS A 283 14.26 12.31 -0.26
C LYS A 283 14.21 10.85 -0.73
N PRO A 284 15.24 10.33 -1.45
CA PRO A 284 15.25 8.94 -1.90
C PRO A 284 15.26 7.97 -0.71
N TYR A 285 14.49 6.90 -0.83
CA TYR A 285 14.44 5.79 0.12
C TYR A 285 15.54 4.75 -0.17
N GLY A 286 15.89 3.97 0.86
CA GLY A 286 16.91 2.94 0.79
C GLY A 286 18.27 3.42 1.31
N LYS A 287 18.96 2.57 2.06
CA LYS A 287 20.31 2.84 2.60
C LYS A 287 21.39 1.98 1.96
N THR A 288 21.01 0.97 1.17
CA THR A 288 21.91 0.02 0.51
C THR A 288 21.47 -0.17 -0.94
N LEU A 289 22.34 -0.73 -1.79
CA LEU A 289 21.98 -1.10 -3.17
C LEU A 289 20.91 -2.19 -3.23
N THR A 290 20.76 -2.98 -2.17
CA THR A 290 19.84 -4.13 -2.08
C THR A 290 18.50 -3.82 -1.44
N PHE A 291 18.18 -2.55 -1.16
CA PHE A 291 16.92 -2.16 -0.51
C PHE A 291 15.68 -2.64 -1.28
N SER A 292 15.79 -2.83 -2.60
CA SER A 292 14.71 -3.36 -3.44
C SER A 292 14.21 -4.72 -2.97
N GLN A 293 15.02 -5.50 -2.26
CA GLN A 293 14.58 -6.77 -1.69
C GLN A 293 13.51 -6.58 -0.61
N GLU A 294 13.51 -5.46 0.11
CA GLU A 294 12.44 -5.12 1.06
C GLU A 294 11.10 -4.95 0.31
N CYS A 295 11.14 -4.33 -0.87
CA CYS A 295 9.98 -4.16 -1.74
C CYS A 295 9.50 -5.51 -2.31
N VAL A 296 10.42 -6.30 -2.87
CA VAL A 296 10.11 -7.62 -3.45
C VAL A 296 9.54 -8.56 -2.39
N ASN A 297 10.11 -8.62 -1.20
CA ASN A 297 9.62 -9.49 -0.12
C ASN A 297 8.20 -9.10 0.31
N CYS A 298 7.90 -7.79 0.40
CA CYS A 298 6.56 -7.31 0.73
C CYS A 298 5.55 -7.62 -0.39
N HIS A 299 6.00 -7.61 -1.65
CA HIS A 299 5.18 -7.91 -2.83
C HIS A 299 5.16 -9.38 -3.24
N HIS A 300 5.97 -10.25 -2.60
CA HIS A 300 6.04 -11.68 -2.91
C HIS A 300 4.70 -12.41 -2.82
N PRO A 301 3.79 -12.09 -1.88
CA PRO A 301 2.46 -12.68 -1.86
C PRO A 301 1.70 -12.53 -3.18
N MET A 302 2.00 -11.47 -3.94
CA MET A 302 1.38 -11.17 -5.23
C MET A 302 2.18 -11.72 -6.42
N LYS A 303 3.13 -12.64 -6.24
CA LYS A 303 3.93 -13.21 -7.35
C LYS A 303 3.10 -13.81 -8.48
N ASN A 304 1.92 -14.36 -8.17
CA ASN A 304 0.99 -14.91 -9.16
C ASN A 304 0.15 -13.84 -9.87
N ASN A 305 0.26 -12.58 -9.44
CA ASN A 305 -0.31 -11.39 -10.07
C ASN A 305 0.81 -10.41 -10.45
N ASP A 306 1.94 -10.96 -10.91
CA ASP A 306 3.14 -10.22 -11.32
C ASP A 306 3.61 -9.18 -10.28
N TYR A 307 3.56 -9.54 -8.99
CA TYR A 307 3.97 -8.71 -7.86
C TYR A 307 3.15 -7.42 -7.68
N VAL A 308 2.01 -7.26 -8.34
CA VAL A 308 1.15 -6.06 -8.27
C VAL A 308 -0.08 -6.34 -7.40
N PHE A 309 -0.27 -5.56 -6.33
CA PHE A 309 -1.47 -5.60 -5.49
C PHE A 309 -2.69 -4.92 -6.13
N THR A 310 -2.44 -3.92 -6.96
CA THR A 310 -3.48 -3.04 -7.50
C THR A 310 -4.28 -3.75 -8.58
N GLU A 311 -5.57 -3.93 -8.34
CA GLU A 311 -6.55 -4.24 -9.38
C GLU A 311 -6.89 -2.97 -10.15
N PRO A 312 -6.76 -2.91 -11.49
CA PRO A 312 -7.12 -1.72 -12.26
C PRO A 312 -8.63 -1.46 -12.29
N LEU A 313 -9.03 -0.19 -12.35
CA LEU A 313 -10.40 0.19 -12.71
C LEU A 313 -10.76 -0.37 -14.09
N THR A 314 -11.94 -0.97 -14.19
CA THR A 314 -12.51 -1.46 -15.46
C THR A 314 -12.98 -0.30 -16.34
N ASP A 315 -13.21 -0.56 -17.63
CA ASP A 315 -13.75 0.45 -18.54
C ASP A 315 -15.15 0.93 -18.15
N ASP A 316 -15.95 0.09 -17.48
CA ASP A 316 -17.28 0.47 -16.98
C ASP A 316 -17.20 1.38 -15.75
N ASP A 317 -16.08 1.36 -15.04
CA ASP A 317 -15.82 2.20 -13.87
C ASP A 317 -15.07 3.50 -14.22
N ARG A 318 -14.94 3.82 -15.50
CA ARG A 318 -14.20 4.98 -16.00
C ARG A 318 -15.13 6.10 -16.49
N PRO A 319 -14.95 7.36 -16.03
CA PRO A 319 -15.84 8.46 -16.39
C PRO A 319 -15.80 8.81 -17.89
N GLU A 320 -14.71 8.52 -18.60
CA GLU A 320 -14.54 8.80 -20.02
C GLU A 320 -15.57 8.04 -20.86
N LYS A 321 -15.83 6.78 -20.52
CA LYS A 321 -16.84 5.94 -21.19
C LYS A 321 -18.24 6.50 -21.03
N ILE A 322 -18.53 7.11 -19.88
CA ILE A 322 -19.85 7.64 -19.52
C ILE A 322 -20.10 9.01 -20.15
N THR A 323 -19.10 9.87 -20.07
CA THR A 323 -19.23 11.28 -20.50
C THR A 323 -18.92 11.48 -21.97
N GLY A 324 -18.21 10.53 -22.61
CA GLY A 324 -17.67 10.68 -23.96
C GLY A 324 -16.56 11.74 -24.06
N GLN A 325 -16.10 12.28 -22.93
CA GLN A 325 -15.06 13.29 -22.91
C GLN A 325 -13.67 12.65 -23.00
N PRO A 326 -12.69 13.39 -23.55
CA PRO A 326 -11.30 12.97 -23.44
C PRO A 326 -10.93 12.77 -21.98
N GLN A 327 -9.97 11.89 -21.77
CA GLN A 327 -9.44 11.64 -20.45
C GLN A 327 -8.87 12.90 -19.80
N GLY A 328 -9.29 13.13 -18.56
CA GLY A 328 -8.76 14.21 -17.73
C GLY A 328 -7.55 13.76 -16.92
N GLN A 329 -6.75 14.74 -16.48
CA GLN A 329 -5.63 14.51 -15.56
C GLN A 329 -6.08 14.73 -14.11
N LEU A 330 -5.44 14.03 -13.19
CA LEU A 330 -5.72 14.15 -11.75
C LEU A 330 -5.54 15.59 -11.26
N ILE A 331 -6.58 16.16 -10.67
CA ILE A 331 -6.52 17.38 -9.86
C ILE A 331 -6.41 17.01 -8.38
N THR A 332 -7.36 16.24 -7.85
CA THR A 332 -7.37 15.81 -6.44
C THR A 332 -8.27 14.60 -6.21
N ALA A 333 -8.24 14.05 -5.00
CA ALA A 333 -9.12 12.98 -4.54
C ALA A 333 -9.75 13.33 -3.19
N THR A 334 -10.95 12.82 -2.95
CA THR A 334 -11.67 12.92 -1.69
C THR A 334 -12.25 11.57 -1.27
N ILE A 335 -12.54 11.42 0.02
CA ILE A 335 -13.19 10.23 0.59
C ILE A 335 -14.31 10.70 1.50
N ASP A 336 -15.55 10.28 1.24
CA ASP A 336 -16.67 10.45 2.17
C ASP A 336 -16.78 9.21 3.06
N LYS A 337 -16.36 9.36 4.32
CA LYS A 337 -16.32 8.23 5.27
C LYS A 337 -17.70 7.84 5.80
N ASN A 338 -18.70 8.70 5.66
CA ASN A 338 -20.08 8.36 6.05
C ASN A 338 -20.79 7.61 4.93
N LYS A 339 -20.53 7.98 3.68
CA LYS A 339 -21.15 7.34 2.51
C LYS A 339 -20.35 6.15 1.97
N HIS A 340 -19.13 5.95 2.47
CA HIS A 340 -18.20 4.95 1.96
C HIS A 340 -17.95 5.14 0.47
N THR A 341 -17.55 6.34 0.07
CA THR A 341 -17.26 6.66 -1.33
C THR A 341 -15.90 7.32 -1.51
N HIS A 342 -15.30 7.07 -2.67
CA HIS A 342 -14.17 7.84 -3.19
C HIS A 342 -14.67 8.80 -4.26
N SER A 343 -14.12 10.00 -4.31
CA SER A 343 -14.25 10.85 -5.49
C SER A 343 -12.89 11.26 -6.02
N VAL A 344 -12.77 11.38 -7.34
CA VAL A 344 -11.61 11.98 -7.99
C VAL A 344 -12.07 13.11 -8.88
N LEU A 345 -11.41 14.24 -8.72
CA LEU A 345 -11.54 15.38 -9.61
C LEU A 345 -10.48 15.29 -10.69
N TYR A 346 -10.94 15.20 -11.93
CA TYR A 346 -10.15 15.29 -13.14
C TYR A 346 -10.33 16.66 -13.78
N GLY A 347 -9.42 17.04 -14.66
CA GLY A 347 -9.65 18.15 -15.58
C GLY A 347 -8.86 18.05 -16.88
N ASN A 348 -9.27 18.83 -17.87
CA ASN A 348 -8.45 19.06 -19.05
C ASN A 348 -7.19 19.90 -18.70
N SER A 349 -6.29 20.09 -19.66
CA SER A 349 -5.03 20.79 -19.45
C SER A 349 -5.22 22.21 -18.86
N ILE A 350 -6.25 22.92 -19.31
CA ILE A 350 -6.60 24.26 -18.83
C ILE A 350 -6.99 24.22 -17.35
N ALA A 351 -7.92 23.34 -16.98
CA ALA A 351 -8.37 23.19 -15.60
C ALA A 351 -7.22 22.76 -14.67
N VAL A 352 -6.43 21.78 -15.09
CA VAL A 352 -5.31 21.25 -14.31
C VAL A 352 -4.24 22.32 -14.11
N GLN A 353 -3.89 23.08 -15.15
CA GLN A 353 -2.93 24.18 -15.03
C GLN A 353 -3.41 25.24 -14.04
N HIS A 354 -4.69 25.65 -14.13
CA HIS A 354 -5.29 26.59 -13.18
C HIS A 354 -5.22 26.06 -11.75
N ALA A 355 -5.73 24.84 -11.51
CA ALA A 355 -5.78 24.22 -10.19
C ALA A 355 -4.41 24.06 -9.53
N ARG A 356 -3.38 23.73 -10.33
CA ARG A 356 -2.00 23.52 -9.87
C ARG A 356 -1.17 24.81 -9.80
N SER A 357 -1.66 25.93 -10.33
CA SER A 357 -0.97 27.23 -10.25
C SER A 357 -1.22 27.96 -8.93
N GLY A 358 -2.26 27.58 -8.19
CA GLY A 358 -2.71 28.31 -7.02
C GLY A 358 -3.35 29.66 -7.34
N ALA A 359 -3.68 29.93 -8.61
CA ALA A 359 -4.40 31.13 -9.00
C ALA A 359 -5.73 31.26 -8.26
N ALA A 360 -6.00 32.46 -7.75
CA ALA A 360 -7.28 32.80 -7.15
C ALA A 360 -8.32 33.10 -8.25
N GLY A 361 -9.59 32.96 -7.90
CA GLY A 361 -10.70 33.30 -8.80
C GLY A 361 -11.22 32.12 -9.62
N PRO A 362 -12.17 32.39 -10.54
CA PRO A 362 -12.82 31.36 -11.32
C PRO A 362 -11.82 30.67 -12.27
N TYR A 363 -12.15 29.44 -12.65
CA TYR A 363 -11.43 28.76 -13.72
C TYR A 363 -11.59 29.54 -15.05
N PRO A 364 -10.58 29.51 -15.93
CA PRO A 364 -10.65 30.19 -17.23
C PRO A 364 -11.60 29.48 -18.21
N ALA A 365 -12.06 30.22 -19.23
CA ALA A 365 -12.87 29.68 -20.32
C ALA A 365 -12.15 28.51 -21.02
N GLY A 366 -12.92 27.50 -21.43
CA GLY A 366 -12.43 26.22 -21.93
C GLY A 366 -12.03 25.22 -20.84
N ALA A 367 -12.06 25.58 -19.55
CA ALA A 367 -11.79 24.62 -18.48
C ALA A 367 -12.93 23.60 -18.35
N VAL A 368 -12.56 22.32 -18.27
CA VAL A 368 -13.50 21.23 -18.02
C VAL A 368 -13.04 20.43 -16.81
N LEU A 369 -13.90 20.32 -15.82
CA LEU A 369 -13.69 19.55 -14.60
C LEU A 369 -14.66 18.37 -14.56
N THR A 370 -14.18 17.20 -14.17
CA THR A 370 -14.99 15.99 -14.06
C THR A 370 -14.78 15.38 -12.68
N LEU A 371 -15.81 15.36 -11.84
CA LEU A 371 -15.81 14.69 -10.54
C LEU A 371 -16.49 13.32 -10.70
N ALA A 372 -15.72 12.25 -10.61
CA ALA A 372 -16.24 10.89 -10.63
C ALA A 372 -16.26 10.32 -9.21
N THR A 373 -17.33 9.62 -8.84
CA THR A 373 -17.55 9.07 -7.50
C THR A 373 -17.83 7.58 -7.56
N TRP A 374 -17.12 6.78 -6.77
CA TRP A 374 -17.27 5.33 -6.65
C TRP A 374 -17.69 4.93 -5.24
N SER A 375 -18.46 3.85 -5.11
CA SER A 375 -18.56 3.13 -3.82
C SER A 375 -17.22 2.56 -3.39
N GLN A 376 -17.05 2.36 -2.09
CA GLN A 376 -15.92 1.67 -1.50
C GLN A 376 -16.26 0.20 -1.21
N GLN A 377 -15.31 -0.67 -1.53
CA GLN A 377 -15.22 -2.01 -0.97
C GLN A 377 -13.91 -2.18 -0.20
N ASP A 378 -13.83 -3.20 0.65
CA ASP A 378 -12.56 -3.59 1.26
C ASP A 378 -11.61 -4.13 0.18
N ASP A 379 -10.33 -3.80 0.29
CA ASP A 379 -9.30 -4.31 -0.63
C ASP A 379 -9.05 -5.80 -0.33
N ALA A 380 -9.32 -6.66 -1.32
CA ALA A 380 -9.13 -8.09 -1.21
C ALA A 380 -7.64 -8.48 -1.02
N HIS A 381 -6.72 -7.65 -1.50
CA HIS A 381 -5.28 -7.90 -1.44
C HIS A 381 -4.58 -7.11 -0.32
N TRP A 382 -5.30 -6.28 0.44
CA TRP A 382 -4.70 -5.56 1.56
C TRP A 382 -5.71 -5.20 2.68
N PHE A 383 -5.58 -5.82 3.84
CA PHE A 383 -6.33 -5.43 5.03
C PHE A 383 -5.86 -4.07 5.56
N GLY A 384 -6.82 -3.19 5.84
CA GLY A 384 -6.53 -1.79 6.19
C GLY A 384 -6.71 -0.80 5.04
N ALA A 385 -7.25 -1.27 3.91
CA ALA A 385 -7.49 -0.46 2.73
C ALA A 385 -8.93 -0.63 2.22
N LYS A 386 -9.48 0.45 1.67
CA LYS A 386 -10.66 0.41 0.80
C LYS A 386 -10.29 0.90 -0.59
N VAL A 387 -10.94 0.34 -1.59
CA VAL A 387 -10.75 0.64 -3.01
C VAL A 387 -12.11 0.87 -3.68
N PRO A 388 -12.15 1.55 -4.84
CA PRO A 388 -13.34 1.61 -5.69
C PRO A 388 -13.95 0.24 -5.96
N GLU A 389 -15.28 0.16 -5.90
CA GLU A 389 -16.08 -0.99 -6.31
C GLU A 389 -16.85 -0.67 -7.59
N HIS A 390 -17.82 0.24 -7.52
CA HIS A 390 -18.65 0.62 -8.67
C HIS A 390 -18.72 2.13 -8.83
N LEU A 391 -18.58 2.62 -10.06
CA LEU A 391 -18.83 4.02 -10.37
C LEU A 391 -20.32 4.35 -10.14
N GLN A 392 -20.59 5.34 -9.28
CA GLN A 392 -21.94 5.73 -8.88
C GLN A 392 -22.42 6.98 -9.60
N SER A 393 -21.55 7.97 -9.75
CA SER A 393 -21.88 9.23 -10.41
C SER A 393 -20.68 9.88 -11.08
N VAL A 394 -20.97 10.65 -12.12
CA VAL A 394 -20.01 11.56 -12.76
C VAL A 394 -20.66 12.93 -12.87
N GLU A 395 -19.99 13.96 -12.39
CA GLU A 395 -20.41 15.36 -12.49
C GLU A 395 -19.39 16.11 -13.32
N VAL A 396 -19.86 16.90 -14.30
CA VAL A 396 -19.01 17.66 -15.20
C VAL A 396 -19.33 19.14 -15.05
N VAL A 397 -18.31 19.96 -14.86
CA VAL A 397 -18.39 21.42 -14.92
C VAL A 397 -17.60 21.90 -16.14
N LYS A 398 -18.27 22.59 -17.07
CA LYS A 398 -17.65 23.22 -18.24
C LYS A 398 -17.70 24.73 -18.05
N ILE A 399 -16.57 25.40 -18.21
CA ILE A 399 -16.45 26.85 -18.02
C ILE A 399 -16.25 27.50 -19.38
N ASP A 400 -17.20 28.31 -19.82
CA ASP A 400 -17.06 29.17 -21.00
C ASP A 400 -17.30 30.63 -20.58
N ALA A 401 -18.29 31.31 -21.15
CA ALA A 401 -18.76 32.61 -20.64
C ALA A 401 -19.47 32.43 -19.28
N ASP A 402 -20.26 31.36 -19.16
CA ASP A 402 -20.93 30.91 -17.93
C ASP A 402 -20.52 29.46 -17.62
N ALA A 403 -20.75 29.03 -16.37
CA ALA A 403 -20.52 27.64 -15.97
C ALA A 403 -21.73 26.77 -16.32
N ALA A 404 -21.49 25.71 -17.11
CA ALA A 404 -22.46 24.65 -17.37
C ALA A 404 -22.16 23.43 -16.48
N TYR A 405 -23.22 22.74 -16.05
CA TYR A 405 -23.13 21.57 -15.18
C TYR A 405 -23.93 20.40 -15.76
N GLU A 406 -23.31 19.22 -15.79
CA GLU A 406 -23.93 17.97 -16.23
C GLU A 406 -23.75 16.90 -15.16
N GLN A 407 -24.78 16.10 -14.90
CA GLN A 407 -24.70 14.99 -13.96
C GLN A 407 -25.15 13.68 -14.61
N TYR A 408 -24.37 12.63 -14.37
CA TYR A 408 -24.62 11.26 -14.79
C TYR A 408 -24.70 10.39 -13.54
N GLN A 409 -25.74 9.57 -13.42
CA GLN A 409 -25.95 8.69 -12.28
C GLN A 409 -26.20 7.25 -12.73
N SER A 410 -25.63 6.29 -12.00
CA SER A 410 -25.90 4.87 -12.13
C SER A 410 -27.21 4.48 -11.41
N PRO A 411 -27.97 3.48 -11.88
CA PRO A 411 -27.76 2.70 -13.10
C PRO A 411 -28.30 3.41 -14.36
N GLY A 412 -27.71 3.10 -15.52
CA GLY A 412 -28.18 3.55 -16.84
C GLY A 412 -27.70 4.93 -17.28
N TRP A 413 -26.84 5.58 -16.50
CA TRP A 413 -26.12 6.81 -16.88
C TRP A 413 -27.02 7.92 -17.43
N LYS A 414 -28.18 8.12 -16.80
CA LYS A 414 -29.12 9.17 -17.21
C LYS A 414 -28.45 10.52 -17.03
N LYS A 415 -28.24 11.22 -18.15
CA LYS A 415 -27.81 12.61 -18.14
C LYS A 415 -28.96 13.46 -17.62
N THR A 416 -28.76 14.06 -16.46
CA THR A 416 -29.64 15.13 -15.99
C THR A 416 -28.94 16.44 -16.33
N ASP A 417 -29.46 17.14 -17.34
CA ASP A 417 -29.14 18.54 -17.57
C ASP A 417 -29.82 19.33 -16.45
N ALA A 418 -29.17 19.34 -15.29
CA ALA A 418 -29.68 20.11 -14.18
C ALA A 418 -29.52 21.59 -14.53
N THR A 419 -30.61 22.34 -14.39
CA THR A 419 -30.58 23.78 -14.09
C THR A 419 -29.35 24.13 -13.25
N LEU A 420 -28.71 25.29 -13.51
CA LEU A 420 -27.57 25.82 -12.74
C LEU A 420 -27.59 25.31 -11.29
N ARG A 421 -26.65 24.40 -10.96
CA ARG A 421 -26.41 23.88 -9.61
C ARG A 421 -25.24 24.65 -9.01
N PRO A 422 -25.43 25.92 -8.59
CA PRO A 422 -24.34 26.77 -8.12
C PRO A 422 -23.63 26.17 -6.89
N ASP A 423 -24.35 25.40 -6.07
CA ASP A 423 -23.80 24.66 -4.95
C ASP A 423 -22.79 23.58 -5.39
N ARG A 424 -23.11 22.79 -6.42
CA ARG A 424 -22.22 21.75 -6.95
C ARG A 424 -21.08 22.34 -7.76
N ILE A 425 -21.35 23.35 -8.60
CA ILE A 425 -20.32 24.08 -9.32
C ILE A 425 -19.32 24.70 -8.34
N GLY A 426 -19.83 25.36 -7.29
CA GLY A 426 -19.00 25.93 -6.22
C GLY A 426 -18.17 24.87 -5.50
N TYR A 427 -18.78 23.73 -5.13
CA TYR A 427 -18.06 22.62 -4.51
C TYR A 427 -16.91 22.10 -5.40
N ILE A 428 -17.20 21.75 -6.66
CA ILE A 428 -16.24 21.15 -7.59
C ILE A 428 -15.08 22.12 -7.88
N THR A 429 -15.39 23.39 -8.13
CA THR A 429 -14.37 24.41 -8.45
C THR A 429 -13.53 24.83 -7.23
N GLN A 430 -13.99 24.59 -6.01
CA GLN A 430 -13.23 24.91 -4.79
C GLN A 430 -12.33 23.77 -4.30
N LEU A 431 -12.44 22.57 -4.86
CA LEU A 431 -11.55 21.46 -4.52
C LEU A 431 -10.11 21.80 -4.91
N LYS A 432 -9.25 21.90 -3.90
CA LYS A 432 -7.83 22.22 -4.08
C LYS A 432 -7.09 21.04 -4.71
N ALA A 433 -6.18 21.34 -5.64
CA ALA A 433 -5.32 20.33 -6.23
C ALA A 433 -4.44 19.67 -5.15
N ALA A 434 -4.29 18.35 -5.25
CA ALA A 434 -3.34 17.61 -4.44
C ALA A 434 -1.92 17.95 -4.90
N VAL A 435 -0.99 18.15 -3.95
CA VAL A 435 0.42 18.44 -4.28
C VAL A 435 1.02 17.23 -4.98
N ILE A 436 1.40 17.39 -6.24
CA ILE A 436 1.99 16.34 -7.07
C ILE A 436 3.18 16.89 -7.85
N PHE A 437 4.37 16.43 -7.49
CA PHE A 437 5.61 16.92 -8.08
C PHE A 437 5.78 16.44 -9.52
N ASN A 438 6.59 17.18 -10.27
CA ASN A 438 6.72 16.99 -11.71
C ASN A 438 8.05 16.42 -12.12
#